data_AF-A0A9X9S5I4-F1
#
_entry.id   AF-A0A9X9S5I4-F1
#
_cell.length_a   1.000
_cell.length_b   1.000
_cell.length_c   1.000
_cell.angle_alpha   90.00
_cell.angle_beta   90.00
_cell.angle_gamma   90.00
#
_symmetry.space_group_name_H-M   'P 1'
#
loop_
_entity.id
_entity.type
_entity.pdbx_description
1 polymer ?
#
loop_
_entity_poly.entity_id
_entity_poly.type
_entity_poly.pdbx_seq_one_letter_code
_entity_poly.pdbx_strand_id
1 'polypeptide(L)'
;MATNPETERIVREFLDHTDAISDEITAEAEKMLGKVPFIFSYLNERPESFVLSTLGDFYTARPKSMDVKTAEIATIAAAAALGADACLKMHIRVALEEGVSRDQVLDALLIASLIGKTSVMTKSLRVLRDVEEKM
;
A
#
# COMPACT_ATOMS: atom_id res chain seq x y z
N MET A 1 -5.69 -15.36 -21.90
CA MET A 1 -4.29 -15.74 -22.19
C MET A 1 -3.92 -15.06 -23.50
N ALA A 2 -2.74 -14.43 -23.58
CA ALA A 2 -2.33 -13.53 -24.66
C ALA A 2 -2.69 -14.09 -26.05
N THR A 3 -3.39 -13.30 -26.87
CA THR A 3 -4.00 -13.80 -28.12
C THR A 3 -3.07 -13.80 -29.33
N ASN A 4 -1.85 -13.25 -29.21
CA ASN A 4 -0.86 -13.27 -30.28
C ASN A 4 0.50 -13.85 -29.81
N PRO A 5 1.30 -14.42 -30.73
CA PRO A 5 2.56 -15.11 -30.38
C PRO A 5 3.63 -14.22 -29.75
N GLU A 6 3.68 -12.93 -30.09
CA GLU A 6 4.64 -11.99 -29.51
C GLU A 6 4.33 -11.72 -28.04
N THR A 7 3.06 -11.46 -27.73
CA THR A 7 2.63 -11.24 -26.35
C THR A 7 2.82 -12.49 -25.50
N GLU A 8 2.57 -13.69 -26.04
CA GLU A 8 2.91 -14.93 -25.33
C GLU A 8 4.41 -15.06 -25.06
N ARG A 9 5.27 -14.68 -26.02
CA ARG A 9 6.73 -14.68 -25.83
C ARG A 9 7.13 -13.74 -24.69
N ILE A 10 6.60 -12.52 -24.66
CA ILE A 10 6.88 -11.53 -23.60
C ILE A 10 6.44 -12.04 -22.24
N VAL A 11 5.24 -12.64 -22.16
CA VAL A 11 4.74 -13.19 -20.89
C VAL A 11 5.60 -14.37 -20.44
N ARG A 12 5.98 -15.29 -21.33
CA ARG A 12 6.90 -16.39 -21.01
C ARG A 12 8.24 -15.87 -20.50
N GLU A 13 8.85 -14.92 -21.20
CA GLU A 13 10.12 -14.29 -20.81
C GLU A 13 10.03 -13.65 -19.42
N PHE A 14 8.95 -12.93 -19.11
CA PHE A 14 8.73 -12.40 -17.77
C PHE A 14 8.63 -13.51 -16.71
N LEU A 15 7.83 -14.56 -16.97
CA LEU A 15 7.61 -15.67 -16.05
C LEU A 15 8.90 -16.48 -15.79
N ASP A 16 9.74 -16.65 -16.81
CA ASP A 16 11.04 -17.35 -16.69
C ASP A 16 12.04 -16.60 -15.77
N HIS A 17 11.76 -15.34 -15.43
CA HIS A 17 12.61 -14.48 -14.61
C HIS A 17 12.01 -14.11 -13.26
N THR A 18 10.84 -14.63 -12.87
CA THR A 18 10.16 -14.22 -11.64
C THR A 18 10.96 -14.53 -10.38
N ASP A 19 11.73 -15.62 -10.35
CA ASP A 19 12.58 -15.95 -9.20
C ASP A 19 13.64 -14.86 -8.96
N ALA A 20 14.37 -14.48 -10.02
CA ALA A 20 15.39 -13.44 -9.95
C ALA A 20 14.81 -12.08 -9.55
N ILE A 21 13.65 -11.70 -10.12
CA ILE A 21 12.98 -10.44 -9.78
C ILE A 21 12.51 -10.47 -8.32
N SER A 22 12.00 -11.61 -7.85
CA SER A 22 11.55 -11.78 -6.47
C SER A 22 12.70 -11.64 -5.46
N ASP A 23 13.86 -12.20 -5.77
CA ASP A 23 15.07 -12.06 -4.96
C ASP A 23 15.50 -10.59 -4.85
N GLU A 24 15.48 -9.84 -5.96
CA GLU A 24 15.77 -8.41 -5.97
C GLU A 24 14.76 -7.60 -5.14
N ILE A 25 13.45 -7.86 -5.30
CA ILE A 25 12.39 -7.23 -4.50
C ILE A 25 12.63 -7.46 -3.01
N THR A 26 12.96 -8.69 -2.64
CA THR A 26 13.20 -9.09 -1.25
C THR A 26 14.43 -8.39 -0.66
N ALA A 27 15.52 -8.33 -1.44
CA ALA A 27 16.75 -7.65 -1.03
C ALA A 27 16.55 -6.13 -0.84
N GLU A 28 15.84 -5.47 -1.75
CA GLU A 28 15.57 -4.03 -1.60
C GLU A 28 14.63 -3.75 -0.42
N ALA A 29 13.63 -4.60 -0.21
CA ALA A 29 12.76 -4.50 0.96
C ALA A 29 13.53 -4.65 2.28
N GLU A 30 14.49 -5.58 2.36
CA GLU A 30 15.36 -5.74 3.53
C GLU A 30 16.22 -4.50 3.77
N LYS A 31 16.82 -3.93 2.73
CA LYS A 31 17.60 -2.70 2.81
C LYS A 31 16.76 -1.51 3.30
N MET A 32 15.52 -1.37 2.83
CA MET A 32 14.62 -0.29 3.23
C MET A 32 14.08 -0.46 4.66
N LEU A 33 13.71 -1.70 5.03
CA LEU A 33 12.98 -1.99 6.26
C LEU A 33 13.89 -2.50 7.40
N GLY A 34 15.14 -2.81 7.09
CA GLY A 34 16.09 -3.50 7.98
C GLY A 34 15.78 -4.98 8.20
N LYS A 35 14.78 -5.52 7.51
CA LYS A 35 14.36 -6.92 7.53
C LYS A 35 13.46 -7.24 6.35
N VAL A 36 13.46 -8.48 5.88
CA VAL A 36 12.44 -8.98 4.96
C VAL A 36 11.08 -9.06 5.69
N PRO A 37 10.00 -8.46 5.17
CA PRO A 37 8.66 -8.68 5.69
C PRO A 37 8.28 -10.16 5.64
N PHE A 38 7.78 -10.74 6.73
CA PHE A 38 7.43 -12.16 6.78
C PHE A 38 6.44 -12.56 5.67
N ILE A 39 5.56 -11.63 5.27
CA ILE A 39 4.59 -11.85 4.19
C ILE A 39 5.28 -12.13 2.86
N PHE A 40 6.45 -11.52 2.59
CA PHE A 40 7.20 -11.77 1.36
C PHE A 40 7.72 -13.21 1.30
N SER A 41 8.12 -13.79 2.44
CA SER A 41 8.54 -15.20 2.49
C SER A 41 7.44 -16.16 2.04
N TYR A 42 6.18 -15.90 2.43
CA TYR A 42 5.03 -16.70 1.99
C TYR A 42 4.62 -16.40 0.55
N LEU A 43 4.62 -15.13 0.14
CA LEU A 43 4.28 -14.76 -1.22
C LEU A 43 5.28 -15.33 -2.23
N ASN A 44 6.56 -15.41 -1.85
CA ASN A 44 7.62 -15.97 -2.70
C ASN A 44 7.46 -17.47 -2.98
N GLU A 45 6.57 -18.19 -2.28
CA GLU A 45 6.18 -19.56 -2.67
C GLU A 45 5.43 -19.61 -4.02
N ARG A 46 4.98 -18.45 -4.52
CA ARG A 46 4.32 -18.22 -5.81
C ARG A 46 4.92 -16.97 -6.50
N PRO A 47 6.16 -17.04 -6.97
CA PRO A 47 6.94 -15.87 -7.42
C PRO A 47 6.26 -15.11 -8.56
N GLU A 48 5.57 -15.79 -9.47
CA GLU A 48 4.83 -15.17 -10.57
C GLU A 48 3.71 -14.25 -10.09
N SER A 49 3.01 -14.65 -9.03
CA SER A 49 1.93 -13.85 -8.44
C SER A 49 2.52 -12.73 -7.57
N PHE A 50 3.55 -13.04 -6.80
CA PHE A 50 4.22 -12.10 -5.92
C PHE A 50 4.86 -10.94 -6.69
N VAL A 51 5.67 -11.24 -7.70
CA VAL A 51 6.34 -10.23 -8.52
C VAL A 51 5.33 -9.34 -9.22
N LEU A 52 4.32 -9.93 -9.86
CA LEU A 52 3.30 -9.17 -10.57
C LEU A 52 2.53 -8.21 -9.64
N SER A 53 2.10 -8.71 -8.48
CA SER A 53 1.39 -7.89 -7.49
C SER A 53 2.29 -6.78 -6.95
N THR A 54 3.51 -7.13 -6.55
CA THR A 54 4.43 -6.20 -5.91
C THR A 54 4.86 -5.09 -6.85
N LEU A 55 5.16 -5.40 -8.11
CA LEU A 55 5.42 -4.37 -9.13
C LEU A 55 4.21 -3.45 -9.30
N GLY A 56 3.00 -4.01 -9.37
CA GLY A 56 1.76 -3.25 -9.41
C GLY A 56 1.62 -2.29 -8.22
N ASP A 57 1.86 -2.78 -7.01
CA ASP A 57 1.81 -2.01 -5.77
C ASP A 57 2.87 -0.89 -5.75
N PHE A 58 4.10 -1.19 -6.18
CA PHE A 58 5.18 -0.19 -6.28
C PHE A 58 4.83 0.97 -7.22
N TYR A 59 4.33 0.66 -8.42
CA TYR A 59 3.92 1.70 -9.37
C TYR A 59 2.68 2.47 -8.91
N THR A 60 1.78 1.81 -8.18
CA THR A 60 0.58 2.44 -7.63
C THR A 60 0.92 3.40 -6.49
N ALA A 61 1.83 3.01 -5.60
CA ALA A 61 2.30 3.83 -4.48
C ALA A 61 3.20 5.00 -4.93
N ARG A 62 3.79 4.93 -6.13
CA ARG A 62 4.64 5.98 -6.72
C ARG A 62 4.05 6.49 -8.04
N PRO A 63 2.86 7.12 -8.00
CA PRO A 63 2.17 7.54 -9.21
C PRO A 63 2.93 8.68 -9.90
N LYS A 64 3.03 8.62 -11.23
CA LYS A 64 3.70 9.68 -12.03
C LYS A 64 2.97 11.02 -12.01
N SER A 65 1.70 11.03 -11.61
CA SER A 65 0.83 12.22 -11.57
C SER A 65 0.89 13.00 -10.27
N MET A 66 1.60 12.52 -9.24
CA MET A 66 1.79 13.21 -7.97
C MET A 66 3.28 13.30 -7.65
N ASP A 67 3.68 14.38 -6.97
CA ASP A 67 5.01 14.42 -6.36
C ASP A 67 5.09 13.44 -5.16
N VAL A 68 6.32 13.09 -4.79
CA VAL A 68 6.59 12.11 -3.73
C VAL A 68 5.96 12.53 -2.40
N LYS A 69 6.05 13.83 -2.06
CA LYS A 69 5.49 14.38 -0.81
C LYS A 69 3.98 14.17 -0.72
N THR A 70 3.27 14.46 -1.81
CA THR A 70 1.82 14.32 -1.90
C THR A 70 1.40 12.86 -1.81
N ALA A 71 2.08 11.97 -2.54
CA ALA A 71 1.82 10.53 -2.51
C ALA A 71 2.04 9.95 -1.10
N GLU A 72 3.12 10.35 -0.42
CA GLU A 72 3.42 9.90 0.95
C GLU A 72 2.40 10.40 1.96
N ILE A 73 1.99 11.67 1.90
CA ILE A 73 0.92 12.21 2.78
C ILE A 73 -0.39 11.43 2.61
N ALA A 74 -0.78 11.14 1.37
CA ALA A 74 -1.96 10.33 1.08
C ALA A 74 -1.83 8.91 1.65
N THR A 75 -0.65 8.31 1.50
CA THR A 75 -0.37 6.96 1.98
C THR A 75 -0.37 6.88 3.51
N ILE A 76 0.20 7.89 4.20
CA ILE A 76 0.15 8.02 5.67
C ILE A 76 -1.30 8.09 6.15
N ALA A 77 -2.13 8.93 5.52
CA ALA A 77 -3.54 9.06 5.91
C ALA A 77 -4.31 7.73 5.72
N ALA A 78 -4.07 7.03 4.61
CA ALA A 78 -4.68 5.73 4.34
C ALA A 78 -4.21 4.65 5.34
N ALA A 79 -2.89 4.56 5.59
CA ALA A 79 -2.32 3.61 6.54
C ALA A 79 -2.84 3.83 7.97
N ALA A 80 -2.95 5.10 8.40
CA ALA A 80 -3.52 5.45 9.69
C ALA A 80 -5.01 5.08 9.79
N ALA A 81 -5.81 5.37 8.76
CA ALA A 81 -7.23 5.03 8.72
C ALA A 81 -7.50 3.52 8.76
N LEU A 82 -6.57 2.71 8.23
CA LEU A 82 -6.67 1.25 8.17
C LEU A 82 -6.00 0.53 9.35
N GLY A 83 -5.35 1.25 10.28
CA GLY A 83 -4.61 0.63 11.39
C GLY A 83 -3.38 -0.17 10.94
N ALA A 84 -2.74 0.24 9.84
CA ALA A 84 -1.59 -0.45 9.25
C ALA A 84 -0.27 0.07 9.84
N ASP A 85 0.00 -0.24 11.11
CA ASP A 85 1.11 0.34 11.89
C ASP A 85 2.49 0.22 11.24
N ALA A 86 2.78 -0.94 10.63
CA ALA A 86 4.05 -1.18 9.95
C ALA A 86 4.23 -0.27 8.73
N CYS A 87 3.18 -0.14 7.91
CA CYS A 87 3.16 0.77 6.76
C CYS A 87 3.25 2.22 7.23
N LEU A 88 2.47 2.58 8.25
CA LEU A 88 2.44 3.93 8.80
C LEU A 88 3.83 4.38 9.27
N LYS A 89 4.53 3.52 10.02
CA LYS A 89 5.89 3.81 10.51
C LYS A 89 6.89 4.02 9.37
N MET A 90 6.78 3.23 8.30
CA MET A 90 7.66 3.33 7.14
C MET A 90 7.39 4.60 6.35
N HIS A 91 6.14 4.86 5.98
CA HIS A 91 5.78 6.02 5.18
C HIS A 91 5.99 7.35 5.92
N ILE A 92 5.79 7.40 7.25
CA ILE A 92 6.17 8.58 8.03
C ILE A 92 7.68 8.85 7.93
N ARG A 93 8.52 7.81 7.99
CA ARG A 93 9.98 7.99 7.86
C ARG A 93 10.35 8.53 6.48
N VAL A 94 9.84 7.89 5.42
CA VAL A 94 10.10 8.27 4.03
C VAL A 94 9.63 9.70 3.77
N ALA A 95 8.42 10.06 4.22
CA ALA A 95 7.91 11.42 4.08
C ALA A 95 8.82 12.46 4.72
N LEU A 96 9.32 12.20 5.95
CA LEU A 96 10.23 13.11 6.65
C LEU A 96 11.58 13.24 5.93
N GLU A 97 12.12 12.14 5.40
CA GLU A 97 13.36 12.12 4.59
C GLU A 97 13.22 12.93 3.30
N GLU A 98 12.03 12.89 2.68
CA GLU A 98 11.66 13.71 1.52
C GLU A 98 11.34 15.18 1.89
N GLY A 99 11.38 15.54 3.18
CA GLY A 99 11.17 16.89 3.65
C GLY A 99 9.70 17.30 3.72
N VAL A 100 8.80 16.35 3.98
CA VAL A 100 7.47 16.63 4.55
C VAL A 100 7.66 17.05 6.01
N SER A 101 7.00 18.10 6.46
CA SER A 101 7.16 18.57 7.84
C SER A 101 6.42 17.67 8.83
N ARG A 102 6.86 17.67 10.10
CA ARG A 102 6.15 17.01 11.20
C ARG A 102 4.68 17.45 11.27
N ASP A 103 4.41 18.73 11.02
CA ASP A 103 3.05 19.27 11.11
C ASP A 103 2.17 18.78 9.96
N GLN A 104 2.71 18.65 8.74
CA GLN A 104 1.99 18.02 7.62
C GLN A 104 1.66 16.55 7.92
N VAL A 105 2.60 15.81 8.53
CA VAL A 105 2.33 14.43 8.98
C VAL A 105 1.24 14.40 10.04
N LEU A 106 1.31 15.29 11.04
CA LEU A 106 0.31 15.38 12.10
C LEU A 106 -1.08 15.69 11.52
N ASP A 107 -1.19 16.63 10.59
CA ASP A 107 -2.44 16.97 9.93
C ASP A 107 -3.03 15.77 9.18
N ALA A 108 -2.19 15.00 8.46
CA ALA A 108 -2.63 13.78 7.77
C ALA A 108 -3.21 12.74 8.76
N LEU A 109 -2.57 12.54 9.91
CA LEU A 109 -3.03 11.64 10.96
C LEU A 109 -4.36 12.10 11.61
N LEU A 110 -4.50 13.40 11.84
CA LEU A 110 -5.72 13.99 12.39
C LEU A 110 -6.89 13.89 11.39
N ILE A 111 -6.63 14.11 10.10
CA ILE A 111 -7.60 13.89 9.02
C ILE A 111 -8.03 12.42 9.00
N ALA A 112 -7.10 11.47 9.00
CA ALA A 112 -7.42 10.04 9.03
C ALA A 112 -8.29 9.67 10.25
N SER A 113 -7.96 10.21 11.43
CA SER A 113 -8.72 10.02 12.67
C SER A 113 -10.13 10.60 12.59
N LEU A 114 -10.29 11.79 11.98
CA LEU A 114 -11.59 12.40 11.72
C LEU A 114 -12.47 11.49 10.85
N ILE A 115 -11.91 10.97 9.74
CA ILE A 115 -12.63 10.07 8.83
C ILE A 115 -13.02 8.76 9.52
N GLY A 116 -12.12 8.19 10.33
CA GLY A 116 -12.43 7.00 11.13
C GLY A 116 -13.60 7.23 12.10
N LYS A 117 -13.55 8.34 12.86
CA LYS A 117 -14.61 8.75 13.80
C LYS A 117 -15.96 8.90 13.10
N THR A 118 -16.00 9.62 11.97
CA THR A 118 -17.26 9.85 11.25
C THR A 118 -17.80 8.56 10.63
N SER A 119 -16.94 7.66 10.14
CA SER A 119 -17.41 6.34 9.66
C SER A 119 -18.11 5.54 10.75
N VAL A 120 -17.60 5.55 11.99
CA VAL A 120 -18.24 4.86 13.11
C VAL A 120 -19.59 5.51 13.40
N MET A 121 -19.60 6.83 13.58
CA MET A 121 -20.80 7.59 13.93
C MET A 121 -21.93 7.42 12.90
N THR A 122 -21.62 7.53 11.61
CA THR A 122 -22.63 7.35 10.55
C THR A 122 -23.22 5.94 10.55
N LYS A 123 -22.38 4.91 10.73
CA LYS A 123 -22.85 3.52 10.77
C LYS A 123 -23.72 3.25 12.01
N SER A 124 -23.30 3.70 13.19
CA SER A 124 -24.04 3.49 14.43
C SER A 124 -25.36 4.25 14.47
N LEU A 125 -25.38 5.51 14.04
CA LEU A 125 -26.60 6.33 14.02
C LEU A 125 -27.62 5.83 13.00
N ARG A 126 -27.17 5.23 11.88
CA ARG A 126 -28.07 4.58 10.93
C ARG A 126 -28.81 3.40 11.57
N VAL A 127 -28.08 2.57 12.32
CA VAL A 127 -28.69 1.44 13.04
C VAL A 127 -29.73 1.92 14.05
N LEU A 128 -29.43 2.99 14.81
CA LEU A 128 -30.39 3.58 15.74
C LEU A 128 -31.67 4.03 15.01
N ARG A 129 -31.51 4.82 13.93
CA ARG A 129 -32.63 5.30 13.14
C ARG A 129 -33.50 4.16 12.60
N ASP A 130 -32.88 3.09 12.09
CA ASP A 130 -33.61 1.93 11.55
C ASP A 130 -34.43 1.18 12.63
N VAL A 131 -34.05 1.29 13.90
CA VAL A 131 -34.83 0.78 15.04
C VAL A 131 -35.98 1.74 15.35
N GLU A 132 -35.71 3.05 15.43
CA GLU A 132 -36.70 4.10 15.71
C GLU A 132 -37.84 4.12 14.66
N GLU A 133 -37.54 3.88 13.38
CA GLU A 133 -38.53 3.85 12.30
C GLU A 133 -39.47 2.63 12.34
N LYS A 134 -39.13 1.58 13.10
CA LYS A 134 -39.92 0.34 13.21
C LYS A 134 -40.73 0.26 14.51
N MET A 135 -40.57 1.23 15.40
CA MET A 135 -41.36 1.40 16.61
C MET A 135 -42.63 2.20 16.33
#